data_AF-A0A2V9ZQU6-F1
#
_entry.id   AF-A0A2V9ZQU6-F1
#
_cell.length_a   1.000
_cell.length_b   1.000
_cell.length_c   1.000
_cell.angle_alpha   90.00
_cell.angle_beta   90.00
_cell.angle_gamma   90.00
#
_symmetry.space_group_name_H-M   'P 1'
#
loop_
_entity.id
_entity.type
_entity.pdbx_description
1 polymer ?
#
loop_
_entity_poly.entity_id
_entity_poly.type
_entity_poly.pdbx_seq_one_letter_code
_entity_poly.pdbx_strand_id
1 'polypeptide(L)'
;LDISNRSREEVQSGIGTMEKATDGLNKINTTIQSSGEIIDALGTRADDIGKIIEVIDDLAEQTNLLALNAAIEAARAGEHGLGFAVVADEVRKLAEKSAQSTKEISELIQSIQKEARKAVENMDRSTDIVNEGLNLGQELNAALRKISNVVTEVYKFAQEIGAATNEQSHGSSQIARATTRLNEITHEINSAVEEQASGAQAVVKAME
;
A
#
# COMPACT_ATOMS: atom_id res chain seq x y z
N LEU A 1 7.87 -9.45 31.75
CA LEU A 1 9.01 -8.73 31.15
C LEU A 1 9.39 -9.31 29.79
N ASP A 2 9.60 -10.62 29.66
CA ASP A 2 9.90 -11.29 28.37
C ASP A 2 8.84 -11.01 27.29
N ILE A 3 7.55 -11.16 27.64
CA ILE A 3 6.43 -10.90 26.72
C ILE A 3 6.45 -9.46 26.21
N SER A 4 6.70 -8.47 27.06
CA SER A 4 6.75 -7.05 26.65
C SER A 4 7.93 -6.76 25.71
N ASN A 5 9.09 -7.37 25.94
CA ASN A 5 10.24 -7.23 25.03
C ASN A 5 9.91 -7.84 23.65
N ARG A 6 9.37 -9.06 23.62
CA ARG A 6 8.92 -9.71 22.39
C ARG A 6 7.85 -8.88 21.67
N SER A 7 6.85 -8.37 22.39
CA SER A 7 5.83 -7.47 21.81
C SER A 7 6.45 -6.21 21.20
N ARG A 8 7.50 -5.65 21.80
CA ARG A 8 8.19 -4.48 21.27
C ARG A 8 8.95 -4.79 19.98
N GLU A 9 9.62 -5.94 19.93
CA GLU A 9 10.31 -6.45 18.74
C GLU A 9 9.33 -6.70 17.59
N GLU A 10 8.18 -7.34 17.86
CA GLU A 10 7.13 -7.58 16.86
C GLU A 10 6.58 -6.25 16.30
N VAL A 11 6.34 -5.26 17.16
CA VAL A 11 5.90 -3.93 16.71
C VAL A 11 6.96 -3.24 15.85
N GLN A 12 8.24 -3.30 16.23
CA GLN A 12 9.34 -2.75 15.42
C GLN A 12 9.47 -3.46 14.07
N SER A 13 9.33 -4.78 14.05
CA SER A 13 9.30 -5.59 12.82
C SER A 13 8.12 -5.18 11.92
N GLY A 14 6.95 -4.98 12.52
CA GLY A 14 5.76 -4.48 11.83
C GLY A 14 5.98 -3.10 11.20
N ILE A 15 6.58 -2.16 11.93
CA ILE A 15 6.93 -0.82 11.42
C ILE A 15 7.91 -0.95 10.23
N GLY A 16 8.97 -1.73 10.37
CA GLY A 16 9.95 -1.92 9.29
C GLY A 16 9.36 -2.60 8.06
N THR A 17 8.41 -3.52 8.23
CA THR A 17 7.67 -4.14 7.12
C THR A 17 6.77 -3.11 6.43
N MET A 18 6.11 -2.24 7.20
CA MET A 18 5.28 -1.18 6.66
C MET A 18 6.11 -0.14 5.89
N GLU A 19 7.28 0.25 6.38
CA GLU A 19 8.21 1.14 5.67
C GLU A 19 8.61 0.57 4.30
N LYS A 20 8.91 -0.75 4.24
CA LYS A 20 9.19 -1.43 2.96
C LYS A 20 7.98 -1.43 2.03
N ALA A 21 6.78 -1.62 2.56
CA ALA A 21 5.56 -1.57 1.76
C ALA A 21 5.31 -0.15 1.20
N THR A 22 5.53 0.89 2.01
CA THR A 22 5.46 2.29 1.58
C THR A 22 6.50 2.61 0.48
N ASP A 23 7.74 2.13 0.61
CA ASP A 23 8.77 2.26 -0.44
C ASP A 23 8.35 1.55 -1.74
N GLY A 24 7.77 0.35 -1.61
CA GLY A 24 7.19 -0.39 -2.74
C GLY A 24 6.09 0.38 -3.46
N LEU A 25 5.15 0.97 -2.71
CA LEU A 25 4.09 1.81 -3.26
C LEU A 25 4.63 3.06 -3.96
N ASN A 26 5.64 3.73 -3.41
CA ASN A 26 6.30 4.86 -4.07
C ASN A 26 6.95 4.46 -5.40
N LYS A 27 7.63 3.30 -5.45
CA LYS A 27 8.20 2.78 -6.70
C LYS A 27 7.13 2.45 -7.74
N ILE A 28 6.00 1.89 -7.30
CA ILE A 28 4.85 1.64 -8.17
C ILE A 28 4.32 2.97 -8.72
N ASN A 29 4.19 4.00 -7.88
CA ASN A 29 3.73 5.33 -8.30
C ASN A 29 4.63 5.92 -9.40
N THR A 30 5.96 5.89 -9.21
CA THR A 30 6.92 6.35 -10.21
C THR A 30 6.81 5.55 -11.52
N THR A 31 6.58 4.24 -11.43
CA THR A 31 6.44 3.36 -12.60
C THR A 31 5.15 3.66 -13.37
N ILE A 32 4.05 3.94 -12.66
CA ILE A 32 2.78 4.35 -13.26
C ILE A 32 2.96 5.69 -13.99
N GLN A 33 3.58 6.69 -13.36
CA GLN A 33 3.84 7.98 -13.98
C GLN A 33 4.69 7.85 -15.25
N SER A 34 5.79 7.10 -15.18
CA SER A 34 6.64 6.84 -16.34
C SER A 34 5.89 6.12 -17.47
N SER A 35 5.01 5.17 -17.12
CA SER A 35 4.17 4.48 -18.11
C SER A 35 3.15 5.44 -18.73
N GLY A 36 2.62 6.39 -17.96
CA GLY A 36 1.71 7.44 -18.42
C GLY A 36 2.36 8.32 -19.48
N GLU A 37 3.58 8.79 -19.23
CA GLU A 37 4.35 9.57 -20.20
C GLU A 37 4.59 8.82 -21.51
N ILE A 38 4.91 7.53 -21.43
CA ILE A 38 5.14 6.69 -22.63
C ILE A 38 3.85 6.53 -23.44
N ILE A 39 2.72 6.30 -22.78
CA ILE A 39 1.43 6.12 -23.47
C ILE A 39 0.92 7.44 -24.03
N ASP A 40 1.11 8.55 -23.34
CA ASP A 40 0.76 9.87 -23.85
C ASP A 40 1.57 10.23 -25.10
N ALA A 41 2.88 9.92 -25.09
CA ALA A 41 3.73 10.03 -26.26
C ALA A 41 3.28 9.11 -27.42
N LEU A 42 2.80 7.90 -27.12
CA LEU A 42 2.20 7.00 -28.12
C LEU A 42 0.93 7.61 -28.72
N GLY A 43 0.06 8.20 -27.90
CA GLY A 43 -1.14 8.91 -28.34
C GLY A 43 -0.82 10.06 -29.28
N THR A 44 0.19 10.87 -28.94
CA THR A 44 0.67 11.98 -29.79
C THR A 44 1.22 11.47 -31.13
N ARG A 45 2.03 10.40 -31.12
CA ARG A 45 2.54 9.79 -32.36
C ARG A 45 1.43 9.22 -33.22
N ALA A 46 0.38 8.65 -32.62
CA ALA A 46 -0.78 8.17 -33.36
C ALA A 46 -1.58 9.32 -33.98
N ASP A 47 -1.66 10.49 -33.33
CA ASP A 47 -2.25 11.71 -33.91
C ASP A 47 -1.47 12.18 -35.14
N ASP A 48 -0.14 12.20 -35.06
CA ASP A 48 0.71 12.58 -36.19
C ASP A 48 0.60 11.60 -37.36
N ILE A 49 0.48 10.30 -37.09
CA ILE A 49 0.21 9.30 -38.14
C ILE A 49 -1.17 9.54 -38.76
N GLY A 50 -2.18 9.89 -37.96
CA GLY A 50 -3.51 10.23 -38.45
C GLY A 50 -3.49 11.35 -39.50
N LYS A 51 -2.75 12.43 -39.23
CA LYS A 51 -2.56 13.55 -40.17
C LYS A 51 -1.87 13.12 -41.47
N ILE A 52 -0.89 12.20 -41.39
CA ILE A 52 -0.22 11.66 -42.58
C ILE A 52 -1.19 10.83 -43.42
N ILE A 53 -2.05 10.03 -42.78
CA ILE A 53 -3.03 9.21 -43.47
C ILE A 53 -4.08 10.06 -44.18
N GLU A 54 -4.53 11.17 -43.59
CA GLU A 54 -5.41 12.15 -44.25
C GLU A 54 -4.78 12.68 -45.56
N VAL A 55 -3.50 13.06 -45.52
CA VAL A 55 -2.78 13.51 -46.73
C VAL A 55 -2.68 12.42 -47.79
N ILE A 56 -2.47 11.15 -47.40
CA ILE A 56 -2.40 10.04 -48.36
C ILE A 56 -3.77 9.76 -48.98
N ASP A 57 -4.84 9.89 -48.20
CA ASP A 57 -6.22 9.74 -48.69
C ASP A 57 -6.55 10.82 -49.73
N ASP A 58 -6.21 12.08 -49.44
CA ASP A 58 -6.33 13.20 -50.38
C ASP A 58 -5.52 12.96 -51.67
N LEU A 59 -4.30 12.43 -51.56
CA LEU A 59 -3.46 12.08 -52.72
C LEU A 59 -4.06 10.94 -53.54
N ALA A 60 -4.66 9.93 -52.90
CA ALA A 60 -5.33 8.83 -53.56
C ALA A 60 -6.56 9.35 -54.33
N GLU A 61 -7.36 10.24 -53.74
CA GLU A 61 -8.51 10.85 -54.40
C GLU A 61 -8.10 11.72 -55.59
N GLN A 62 -7.06 12.56 -55.43
CA GLN A 62 -6.51 13.35 -56.54
C GLN A 62 -5.97 12.46 -57.67
N THR A 63 -5.28 11.38 -57.34
CA THR A 63 -4.76 10.42 -58.32
C THR A 63 -5.91 9.72 -59.07
N ASN A 64 -6.98 9.38 -58.35
CA ASN A 64 -8.19 8.79 -58.94
C ASN A 64 -8.86 9.77 -59.94
N LEU A 65 -8.98 11.05 -59.56
CA LEU A 65 -9.50 12.11 -60.45
C LEU A 65 -8.61 12.34 -61.68
N LEU A 66 -7.29 12.34 -61.50
CA LEU A 66 -6.32 12.44 -62.60
C LEU A 66 -6.44 11.25 -63.57
N ALA A 67 -6.55 10.04 -63.03
CA ALA A 67 -6.72 8.82 -63.82
C ALA A 67 -8.04 8.84 -64.60
N LEU A 68 -9.13 9.31 -63.99
CA LEU A 68 -10.42 9.47 -64.66
C LEU A 68 -10.33 10.47 -65.83
N ASN A 69 -9.69 11.62 -65.62
CA ASN A 69 -9.50 12.61 -66.68
C ASN A 69 -8.63 12.04 -67.83
N ALA A 70 -7.59 11.27 -67.51
CA ALA A 70 -6.76 10.60 -68.50
C ALA A 70 -7.55 9.54 -69.29
N ALA A 71 -8.43 8.78 -68.64
CA ALA A 71 -9.30 7.81 -69.30
C ALA A 71 -10.30 8.49 -70.26
N ILE A 72 -10.87 9.63 -69.87
CA ILE A 72 -11.76 10.44 -70.72
C ILE A 72 -11.00 10.95 -71.96
N GLU A 73 -9.81 11.50 -71.79
CA GLU A 73 -9.03 12.03 -72.90
C GLU A 73 -8.51 10.91 -73.83
N ALA A 74 -8.16 9.76 -73.27
CA ALA A 74 -7.82 8.57 -74.05
C ALA A 74 -9.00 8.07 -74.91
N ALA A 75 -10.23 8.07 -74.36
CA ALA A 75 -11.43 7.75 -75.13
C ALA A 75 -11.68 8.78 -76.26
N ARG A 76 -11.37 10.06 -76.01
CA ARG A 76 -11.51 11.14 -76.99
C ARG A 76 -10.52 11.02 -78.16
N ALA A 77 -9.32 10.47 -77.91
CA ALA A 77 -8.30 10.22 -78.93
C ALA A 77 -8.60 9.00 -79.84
N GLY A 78 -9.69 8.26 -79.58
CA GLY A 78 -10.11 7.12 -80.40
C GLY A 78 -9.08 5.98 -80.40
N GLU A 79 -8.76 5.43 -81.58
CA GLU A 79 -7.83 4.28 -81.68
C GLU A 79 -6.41 4.60 -81.19
N HIS A 80 -5.96 5.85 -81.29
CA HIS A 80 -4.64 6.26 -80.81
C HIS A 80 -4.55 6.31 -79.27
N GLY A 81 -5.68 6.35 -78.57
CA GLY A 81 -5.75 6.42 -77.12
C GLY A 81 -5.86 5.07 -76.40
N LEU A 82 -6.01 3.96 -77.13
CA LEU A 82 -6.28 2.64 -76.54
C LEU A 82 -5.24 2.19 -75.50
N GLY A 83 -3.94 2.41 -75.76
CA GLY A 83 -2.88 2.10 -74.80
C GLY A 83 -2.90 2.99 -73.56
N PHE A 84 -3.22 4.28 -73.72
CA PHE A 84 -3.36 5.22 -72.61
C PHE A 84 -4.60 4.92 -71.76
N ALA A 85 -5.70 4.47 -72.37
CA ALA A 85 -6.92 4.10 -71.64
C ALA A 85 -6.68 2.94 -70.67
N VAL A 86 -5.90 1.93 -71.08
CA VAL A 86 -5.55 0.79 -70.20
C VAL A 86 -4.71 1.25 -69.00
N VAL A 87 -3.72 2.11 -69.23
CA VAL A 87 -2.89 2.65 -68.15
C VAL A 87 -3.71 3.51 -67.20
N ALA A 88 -4.58 4.38 -67.72
CA ALA A 88 -5.44 5.23 -66.90
C ALA A 88 -6.37 4.40 -66.00
N ASP A 89 -6.97 3.33 -66.52
CA ASP A 89 -7.87 2.48 -65.74
C ASP A 89 -7.13 1.65 -64.67
N GLU A 90 -5.88 1.27 -64.93
CA GLU A 90 -5.03 0.61 -63.92
C GLU A 90 -4.60 1.58 -62.81
N VAL A 91 -4.21 2.82 -63.15
CA VAL A 91 -3.91 3.87 -62.15
C VAL A 91 -5.14 4.17 -61.30
N ARG A 92 -6.34 4.23 -61.92
CA ARG A 92 -7.61 4.42 -61.21
C ARG A 92 -7.85 3.33 -60.17
N LYS A 93 -7.69 2.05 -60.55
CA LYS A 93 -7.81 0.92 -59.62
C LYS A 93 -6.78 0.96 -58.49
N LEU A 94 -5.53 1.35 -58.78
CA LEU A 94 -4.51 1.52 -57.74
C LEU A 94 -4.89 2.63 -56.76
N ALA A 95 -5.42 3.75 -57.25
CA ALA A 95 -5.87 4.87 -56.43
C ALA A 95 -7.05 4.47 -55.53
N GLU A 96 -8.07 3.79 -56.06
CA GLU A 96 -9.19 3.24 -55.28
C GLU A 96 -8.71 2.26 -54.19
N LYS A 97 -7.77 1.37 -54.54
CA LYS A 97 -7.20 0.43 -53.58
C LYS A 97 -6.39 1.14 -52.49
N SER A 98 -5.65 2.19 -52.86
CA SER A 98 -4.89 3.01 -51.91
C SER A 98 -5.82 3.72 -50.92
N ALA A 99 -6.91 4.31 -51.41
CA ALA A 99 -7.93 4.97 -50.58
C ALA A 99 -8.60 3.97 -49.60
N GLN A 100 -8.90 2.76 -50.06
CA GLN A 100 -9.44 1.72 -49.19
C GLN A 100 -8.44 1.34 -48.08
N SER A 101 -7.15 1.19 -48.41
CA SER A 101 -6.12 0.89 -47.41
C SER A 101 -5.86 2.04 -46.44
N THR A 102 -5.87 3.30 -46.88
CA THR A 102 -5.75 4.46 -45.97
C THR A 102 -6.91 4.53 -45.00
N LYS A 103 -8.12 4.22 -45.44
CA LYS A 103 -9.30 4.15 -44.57
C LYS A 103 -9.15 3.08 -43.48
N GLU A 104 -8.72 1.88 -43.84
CA GLU A 104 -8.47 0.80 -42.87
C GLU A 104 -7.37 1.18 -41.87
N ILE A 105 -6.29 1.83 -42.33
CA ILE A 105 -5.24 2.34 -41.44
C ILE A 105 -5.78 3.44 -40.52
N SER A 106 -6.61 4.35 -41.02
CA SER A 106 -7.24 5.41 -40.23
C SER A 106 -8.07 4.84 -39.08
N GLU A 107 -8.88 3.81 -39.33
CA GLU A 107 -9.66 3.10 -38.30
C GLU A 107 -8.75 2.46 -37.23
N LEU A 108 -7.63 1.86 -37.63
CA LEU A 108 -6.64 1.30 -36.70
C LEU A 108 -5.99 2.39 -35.84
N ILE A 109 -5.64 3.53 -36.43
CA ILE A 109 -5.04 4.66 -35.70
C ILE A 109 -6.02 5.25 -34.69
N GLN A 110 -7.29 5.44 -35.06
CA GLN A 110 -8.33 5.88 -34.14
C GLN A 110 -8.51 4.91 -32.96
N SER A 111 -8.46 3.61 -33.23
CA SER A 111 -8.50 2.57 -32.19
C SER A 111 -7.31 2.68 -31.24
N ILE A 112 -6.08 2.85 -31.77
CA ILE A 112 -4.86 3.04 -30.97
C ILE A 112 -4.97 4.29 -30.09
N GLN A 113 -5.44 5.41 -30.64
CA GLN A 113 -5.63 6.66 -29.88
C GLN A 113 -6.64 6.48 -28.74
N LYS A 114 -7.75 5.77 -28.99
CA LYS A 114 -8.76 5.48 -27.97
C LYS A 114 -8.20 4.61 -26.84
N GLU A 115 -7.48 3.54 -27.18
CA GLU A 115 -6.85 2.67 -26.19
C GLU A 115 -5.75 3.38 -25.41
N ALA A 116 -4.97 4.26 -26.04
CA ALA A 116 -3.97 5.09 -25.35
C ALA A 116 -4.62 6.01 -24.31
N ARG A 117 -5.69 6.74 -24.67
CA ARG A 117 -6.44 7.59 -23.73
C ARG A 117 -7.01 6.81 -22.55
N LYS A 118 -7.59 5.64 -22.83
CA LYS A 118 -8.13 4.75 -21.79
C LYS A 118 -7.03 4.22 -20.86
N ALA A 119 -5.85 3.95 -21.39
CA ALA A 119 -4.71 3.51 -20.59
C ALA A 119 -4.20 4.64 -19.68
N VAL A 120 -4.17 5.89 -20.14
CA VAL A 120 -3.87 7.07 -19.29
C VAL A 120 -4.90 7.21 -18.16
N GLU A 121 -6.20 7.13 -18.47
CA GLU A 121 -7.26 7.19 -17.45
C GLU A 121 -7.11 6.08 -16.37
N ASN A 122 -6.75 4.87 -16.80
CA ASN A 122 -6.48 3.77 -15.86
C ASN A 122 -5.23 4.02 -15.00
N MET A 123 -4.21 4.70 -15.54
CA MET A 123 -3.00 5.07 -14.81
C MET A 123 -3.28 6.16 -13.78
N ASP A 124 -4.12 7.15 -14.11
CA ASP A 124 -4.58 8.16 -13.15
C ASP A 124 -5.33 7.49 -11.99
N ARG A 125 -6.27 6.59 -12.31
CA ARG A 125 -6.99 5.82 -11.28
C ARG A 125 -6.06 4.94 -10.46
N SER A 126 -5.02 4.37 -11.06
CA SER A 126 -4.02 3.57 -10.35
C SER A 126 -3.18 4.43 -9.40
N THR A 127 -2.88 5.67 -9.81
CA THR A 127 -2.20 6.66 -8.96
C THR A 127 -3.03 6.98 -7.72
N ASP A 128 -4.34 7.17 -7.88
CA ASP A 128 -5.25 7.40 -6.75
C ASP A 128 -5.26 6.23 -5.76
N ILE A 129 -5.32 4.99 -6.26
CA ILE A 129 -5.28 3.77 -5.43
C ILE A 129 -3.97 3.67 -4.66
N VAL A 130 -2.84 3.99 -5.31
CA VAL A 130 -1.53 3.99 -4.64
C VAL A 130 -1.46 5.06 -3.56
N ASN A 131 -1.99 6.26 -3.82
CA ASN A 131 -2.06 7.34 -2.83
C ASN A 131 -2.92 6.95 -1.61
N GLU A 132 -4.07 6.30 -1.83
CA GLU A 132 -4.88 5.74 -0.75
C GLU A 132 -4.08 4.70 0.06
N GLY A 133 -3.38 3.80 -0.61
CA GLY A 133 -2.50 2.81 0.04
C GLY A 133 -1.38 3.44 0.87
N LEU A 134 -0.79 4.54 0.39
CA LEU A 134 0.22 5.31 1.12
C LEU A 134 -0.38 5.93 2.39
N ASN A 135 -1.58 6.51 2.32
CA ASN A 135 -2.28 7.09 3.47
C ASN A 135 -2.61 6.02 4.52
N LEU A 136 -3.19 4.89 4.11
CA LEU A 136 -3.46 3.75 4.99
C LEU A 136 -2.18 3.24 5.66
N GLY A 137 -1.08 3.22 4.90
CA GLY A 137 0.24 2.88 5.43
C GLY A 137 0.75 3.82 6.51
N GLN A 138 0.50 5.13 6.37
CA GLN A 138 0.83 6.13 7.39
C GLN A 138 -0.02 5.95 8.65
N GLU A 139 -1.33 5.71 8.48
CA GLU A 139 -2.25 5.45 9.60
C GLU A 139 -1.85 4.20 10.39
N LEU A 140 -1.51 3.11 9.70
CA LEU A 140 -1.03 1.88 10.33
C LEU A 140 0.28 2.11 11.09
N ASN A 141 1.22 2.86 10.51
CA ASN A 141 2.47 3.24 11.19
C ASN A 141 2.19 4.04 12.47
N ALA A 142 1.25 4.97 12.44
CA ALA A 142 0.85 5.74 13.62
C ALA A 142 0.22 4.83 14.69
N ALA A 143 -0.62 3.87 14.29
CA ALA A 143 -1.22 2.89 15.19
C ALA A 143 -0.17 1.99 15.85
N LEU A 144 0.79 1.46 15.07
CA LEU A 144 1.89 0.63 15.58
C LEU A 144 2.77 1.41 16.58
N ARG A 145 3.06 2.69 16.32
CA ARG A 145 3.77 3.56 17.27
C ARG A 145 3.01 3.73 18.58
N LYS A 146 1.68 3.92 18.53
CA LYS A 146 0.85 3.96 19.74
C LYS A 146 0.92 2.64 20.52
N ILE A 147 0.84 1.50 19.84
CA ILE A 147 0.98 0.18 20.47
C ILE A 147 2.35 0.04 21.13
N SER A 148 3.43 0.46 20.45
CA SER A 148 4.80 0.44 21.03
C SER A 148 4.90 1.20 22.35
N ASN A 149 4.26 2.38 22.42
CA ASN A 149 4.21 3.19 23.64
C ASN A 149 3.45 2.48 24.76
N VAL A 150 2.27 1.91 24.46
CA VAL A 150 1.48 1.14 25.44
C VAL A 150 2.26 -0.07 25.97
N VAL A 151 2.93 -0.82 25.10
CA VAL A 151 3.78 -1.96 25.51
C VAL A 151 4.91 -1.50 26.45
N THR A 152 5.49 -0.33 26.18
CA THR A 152 6.53 0.26 27.03
C THR A 152 5.99 0.67 28.41
N GLU A 153 4.78 1.19 28.46
CA GLU A 153 4.12 1.54 29.74
C GLU A 153 3.77 0.30 30.56
N VAL A 154 3.21 -0.74 29.92
CA VAL A 154 2.95 -2.03 30.56
C VAL A 154 4.23 -2.66 31.11
N TYR A 155 5.35 -2.54 30.40
CA TYR A 155 6.65 -3.00 30.89
C TYR A 155 7.05 -2.29 32.19
N LYS A 156 6.87 -0.97 32.29
CA LYS A 156 7.17 -0.20 33.51
C LYS A 156 6.29 -0.63 34.67
N PHE A 157 4.97 -0.74 34.47
CA PHE A 157 4.07 -1.21 35.53
C PHE A 157 4.42 -2.61 36.01
N ALA A 158 4.82 -3.52 35.12
CA ALA A 158 5.26 -4.85 35.51
C ALA A 158 6.52 -4.82 36.39
N GLN A 159 7.45 -3.87 36.15
CA GLN A 159 8.62 -3.68 37.00
C GLN A 159 8.24 -3.13 38.39
N GLU A 160 7.35 -2.13 38.43
CA GLU A 160 6.85 -1.55 39.68
C GLU A 160 6.10 -2.58 40.53
N ILE A 161 5.22 -3.38 39.91
CA ILE A 161 4.53 -4.49 40.59
C ILE A 161 5.54 -5.52 41.13
N GLY A 162 6.56 -5.85 40.35
CA GLY A 162 7.62 -6.76 40.80
C GLY A 162 8.35 -6.23 42.03
N ALA A 163 8.69 -4.94 42.05
CA ALA A 163 9.31 -4.29 43.20
C ALA A 163 8.39 -4.28 44.43
N ALA A 164 7.13 -3.86 44.27
CA ALA A 164 6.14 -3.82 45.34
C ALA A 164 5.85 -5.22 45.92
N THR A 165 5.80 -6.24 45.07
CA THR A 165 5.61 -7.64 45.50
C THR A 165 6.80 -8.12 46.33
N ASN A 166 8.02 -7.74 45.96
CA ASN A 166 9.22 -8.07 46.73
C ASN A 166 9.22 -7.38 48.11
N GLU A 167 8.82 -6.10 48.17
CA GLU A 167 8.65 -5.37 49.42
C GLU A 167 7.57 -6.00 50.32
N GLN A 168 6.41 -6.36 49.74
CA GLN A 168 5.34 -7.04 50.46
C GLN A 168 5.77 -8.40 51.02
N SER A 169 6.60 -9.15 50.29
CA SER A 169 7.18 -10.41 50.75
C SER A 169 8.09 -10.19 51.97
N HIS A 170 8.94 -9.16 51.93
CA HIS A 170 9.76 -8.78 53.08
C HIS A 170 8.92 -8.36 54.29
N GLY A 171 7.92 -7.51 54.11
CA GLY A 171 7.00 -7.11 55.18
C GLY A 171 6.24 -8.29 55.78
N SER A 172 5.76 -9.22 54.94
CA SER A 172 5.10 -10.45 55.39
C SER A 172 6.02 -11.33 56.23
N SER A 173 7.30 -11.44 55.85
CA SER A 173 8.31 -12.15 56.64
C SER A 173 8.54 -11.50 58.01
N GLN A 174 8.55 -10.16 58.08
CA GLN A 174 8.66 -9.43 59.35
C GLN A 174 7.43 -9.65 60.25
N ILE A 175 6.23 -9.60 59.68
CA ILE A 175 4.98 -9.90 60.40
C ILE A 175 5.02 -11.32 60.97
N ALA A 176 5.41 -12.31 60.16
CA ALA A 176 5.53 -13.69 60.62
C ALA A 176 6.46 -13.82 61.84
N ARG A 177 7.62 -13.15 61.82
CA ARG A 177 8.54 -13.12 62.96
C ARG A 177 7.94 -12.43 64.19
N ALA A 178 7.24 -11.32 64.00
CA ALA A 178 6.57 -10.60 65.08
C ALA A 178 5.50 -11.47 65.75
N THR A 179 4.72 -12.20 64.95
CA THR A 179 3.70 -13.15 65.44
C THR A 179 4.33 -14.30 66.23
N THR A 180 5.45 -14.87 65.76
CA THR A 180 6.20 -15.89 66.54
C THR A 180 6.62 -15.34 67.91
N ARG A 181 7.19 -14.12 67.94
CA ARG A 181 7.62 -13.49 69.18
C ARG A 181 6.46 -13.16 70.13
N LEU A 182 5.30 -12.78 69.60
CA LEU A 182 4.11 -12.57 70.42
C LEU A 182 3.62 -13.87 71.07
N ASN A 183 3.70 -15.00 70.36
CA ASN A 183 3.37 -16.31 70.94
C ASN A 183 4.35 -16.67 72.07
N GLU A 184 5.64 -16.40 71.91
CA GLU A 184 6.66 -16.59 72.96
C GLU A 184 6.34 -15.75 74.21
N ILE A 185 6.09 -14.45 74.04
CA ILE A 185 5.73 -13.54 75.15
C ILE A 185 4.41 -13.99 75.82
N THR A 186 3.43 -14.43 75.04
CA THR A 186 2.16 -14.93 75.60
C THR A 186 2.38 -16.17 76.46
N HIS A 187 3.31 -17.04 76.06
CA HIS A 187 3.69 -18.21 76.86
C HIS A 187 4.39 -17.80 78.16
N GLU A 188 5.34 -16.85 78.10
CA GLU A 188 6.02 -16.30 79.28
C GLU A 188 5.04 -15.66 80.27
N ILE A 189 4.07 -14.88 79.77
CA ILE A 189 3.03 -14.26 80.60
C ILE A 189 2.18 -15.33 81.30
N ASN A 190 1.77 -16.38 80.60
CA ASN A 190 0.99 -17.46 81.20
C ASN A 190 1.77 -18.14 82.34
N SER A 191 3.06 -18.43 82.14
CA SER A 191 3.92 -18.99 83.20
C SER A 191 4.05 -18.04 84.40
N ALA A 192 4.24 -16.73 84.15
CA ALA A 192 4.33 -15.74 85.23
C ALA A 192 3.00 -15.61 86.01
N VAL A 193 1.86 -15.71 85.33
CA VAL A 193 0.53 -15.71 85.98
C VAL A 193 0.34 -16.95 86.86
N GLU A 194 0.75 -18.12 86.40
CA GLU A 194 0.72 -19.36 87.21
C GLU A 194 1.60 -19.23 88.46
N GLU A 195 2.82 -18.70 88.30
CA GLU A 195 3.74 -18.45 89.42
C GLU A 195 3.15 -17.44 90.42
N GLN A 196 2.58 -16.34 89.92
CA GLN A 196 1.95 -15.31 90.75
C GLN A 196 0.73 -15.86 91.50
N ALA A 197 -0.10 -16.68 90.85
CA ALA A 197 -1.24 -17.33 91.49
C ALA A 197 -0.79 -18.28 92.60
N SER A 198 0.26 -19.06 92.38
CA SER A 198 0.87 -19.91 93.40
C SER A 198 1.43 -19.09 94.57
N GLY A 199 2.14 -18.00 94.27
CA GLY A 199 2.65 -17.07 95.29
C GLY A 199 1.54 -16.43 96.11
N ALA A 200 0.44 -16.00 95.48
CA ALA A 200 -0.72 -15.44 96.16
C ALA A 200 -1.38 -16.48 97.10
N GLN A 201 -1.53 -17.73 96.67
CA GLN A 201 -2.02 -18.82 97.53
C GLN A 201 -1.11 -19.04 98.75
N ALA A 202 0.21 -19.02 98.55
CA ALA A 202 1.17 -19.15 99.64
C ALA A 202 1.04 -18.01 100.68
N VAL A 203 0.86 -16.76 100.21
CA VAL A 203 0.63 -15.60 101.08
C VAL A 203 -0.67 -15.72 101.86
N VAL A 204 -1.77 -16.13 101.21
CA VAL A 204 -3.05 -16.35 101.89
C VAL A 204 -2.90 -17.39 102.99
N LYS A 205 -2.25 -18.53 102.69
CA LYS A 205 -2.01 -19.60 103.65
C LYS A 205 -1.10 -19.18 104.82
N ALA A 206 -0.21 -18.21 104.62
CA ALA A 206 0.65 -17.67 105.68
C ALA A 206 -0.07 -16.64 106.57
N MET A 207 -1.21 -16.09 106.13
CA MET A 207 -2.04 -15.17 106.92
C MET A 207 -3.11 -15.87 107.77
N GLU A 208 -3.39 -17.15 107.51
CA GLU A 208 -4.17 -18.05 108.39
C GLU A 208 -3.33 -18.58 109.55
#